data_AF-A0AAE0B3S3-F1
#
_entry.id   AF-A0AAE0B3S3-F1
#
_cell.length_a   1.000
_cell.length_b   1.000
_cell.length_c   1.000
_cell.angle_alpha   90.00
_cell.angle_beta   90.00
_cell.angle_gamma   90.00
#
_symmetry.space_group_name_H-M   'P 1'
#
loop_
_entity.id
_entity.type
_entity.pdbx_description
1 polymer ?
#
loop_
_entity_poly.entity_id
_entity_poly.type
_entity_poly.pdbx_seq_one_letter_code
_entity_poly.pdbx_strand_id
1 'polypeptide(L)'
;MEVMKKEEVEMEMEYIEISTLPMLNTDLLLGNGVFPPVVEDFRRKILEADCFLFASPEYNYSVTAPLKNALDWASCPPTNVWADKAAAIVSASGSLGGARGQYHLR
;
A
#
# COMPACT_ATOMS: atom_id res chain seq x y z
N MET A 1 -9.77 33.75 -12.96
CA MET A 1 -8.34 33.54 -12.68
C MET A 1 -7.97 32.24 -13.35
N GLU A 2 -7.13 32.28 -14.37
CA GLU A 2 -6.73 31.09 -15.11
C GLU A 2 -5.24 30.87 -14.94
N VAL A 3 -4.88 29.62 -14.64
CA VAL A 3 -3.49 29.16 -14.59
C VAL A 3 -3.42 27.92 -15.47
N MET A 4 -2.61 27.98 -16.51
CA MET A 4 -2.32 26.85 -17.37
C MET A 4 -0.85 26.47 -17.20
N LYS A 5 -0.61 25.23 -16.77
CA LYS A 5 0.67 24.55 -16.92
C LYS A 5 0.44 23.30 -17.74
N LYS A 6 1.33 23.06 -18.70
CA LYS A 6 1.38 21.83 -19.47
C LYS A 6 2.68 21.14 -19.12
N GLU A 7 2.59 20.04 -18.40
CA GLU A 7 3.67 19.10 -18.15
C GLU A 7 3.15 17.75 -18.62
N GLU A 8 3.86 17.12 -19.56
CA GLU A 8 3.59 15.73 -19.96
C GLU A 8 4.22 14.84 -18.89
N VAL A 9 3.36 14.12 -18.15
CA VAL A 9 3.79 13.16 -17.15
C VAL A 9 3.50 11.78 -17.69
N GLU A 10 4.56 11.01 -17.95
CA GLU A 10 4.47 9.60 -18.28
C GLU A 10 4.41 8.81 -16.96
N MET A 11 3.39 7.96 -16.81
CA MET A 11 3.25 7.08 -15.65
C MET A 11 3.06 5.64 -16.12
N GLU A 12 3.86 4.75 -15.57
CA GLU A 12 3.66 3.30 -15.67
C GLU A 12 2.99 2.81 -14.39
N MET A 13 1.94 2.00 -14.52
CA MET A 13 1.23 1.44 -13.38
C MET A 13 1.41 -0.08 -13.35
N GLU A 14 1.97 -0.59 -12.25
CA GLU A 14 1.99 -2.02 -11.95
C GLU A 14 0.94 -2.36 -10.90
N TYR A 15 0.13 -3.38 -11.14
CA TYR A 15 -0.76 -3.94 -10.12
C TYR A 15 0.03 -4.85 -9.18
N ILE A 16 -0.12 -4.62 -7.87
CA ILE A 16 0.51 -5.44 -6.83
C ILE A 16 -0.53 -6.37 -6.20
N GLU A 17 -0.36 -7.67 -6.42
CA GLU A 17 -1.21 -8.71 -5.83
C GLU A 17 -0.86 -8.90 -4.34
N ILE A 18 -1.82 -8.61 -3.45
CA ILE A 18 -1.64 -8.66 -1.99
C ILE A 18 -2.37 -9.84 -1.33
N SER A 19 -3.21 -10.59 -2.06
CA SER A 19 -3.95 -11.74 -1.50
C SER A 19 -3.06 -12.94 -1.19
N THR A 20 -1.86 -12.99 -1.77
CA THR A 20 -0.87 -14.05 -1.56
C THR A 20 -0.01 -13.81 -0.32
N LEU A 21 -0.06 -12.61 0.27
CA LEU A 21 0.68 -12.29 1.48
C LEU A 21 0.10 -13.09 2.65
N PRO A 22 0.94 -13.82 3.42
CA PRO A 22 0.47 -14.42 4.66
C PRO A 22 0.00 -13.32 5.62
N MET A 23 -0.85 -13.65 6.59
CA MET A 23 -1.11 -12.71 7.68
C MET A 23 0.20 -12.40 8.40
N LEU A 24 0.41 -11.13 8.73
CA LEU A 24 1.60 -10.67 9.45
C LEU A 24 1.80 -11.54 10.68
N ASN A 25 2.94 -12.21 10.71
CA ASN A 25 3.39 -13.00 11.82
C ASN A 25 4.90 -12.86 11.91
N THR A 26 5.38 -12.24 12.99
CA THR A 26 6.81 -12.00 13.22
C THR A 26 7.59 -13.29 13.42
N ASP A 27 6.94 -14.39 13.78
CA ASP A 27 7.60 -15.70 13.88
C ASP A 27 7.96 -16.28 12.50
N LEU A 28 7.40 -15.72 11.41
CA LEU A 28 7.78 -16.07 10.04
C LEU A 28 9.09 -15.39 9.59
N LEU A 29 9.67 -14.52 10.42
CA LEU A 29 11.03 -14.03 10.20
C LEU A 29 11.98 -15.22 10.20
N LEU A 30 12.61 -15.48 9.06
CA LEU A 30 13.69 -16.45 8.96
C LEU A 30 14.82 -15.97 9.88
N GLY A 31 15.55 -16.90 10.52
CA GLY A 31 16.49 -16.61 11.61
C GLY A 31 17.64 -15.61 11.31
N ASN A 32 17.71 -15.11 10.08
CA ASN A 32 18.59 -14.05 9.60
C ASN A 32 17.88 -12.69 9.38
N GLY A 33 16.64 -12.53 9.83
CA GLY A 33 15.83 -11.31 9.62
C GLY A 33 15.23 -11.18 8.23
N VAL A 34 15.14 -12.28 7.47
CA VAL A 34 14.57 -12.32 6.11
C VAL A 34 13.09 -12.72 6.18
N PHE A 35 12.28 -12.10 5.36
CA PHE A 35 10.85 -12.39 5.26
C PHE A 35 10.57 -13.59 4.35
N PRO A 36 9.36 -14.19 4.39
CA PRO A 36 8.96 -15.17 3.39
C PRO A 36 9.17 -14.63 1.96
N PRO A 37 9.55 -15.46 0.96
CA PRO A 37 9.89 -14.97 -0.39
C PRO A 37 8.83 -14.06 -1.03
N VAL A 38 7.55 -14.40 -0.86
CA VAL A 38 6.42 -13.58 -1.35
C VAL A 38 6.38 -12.17 -0.72
N VAL A 39 6.77 -12.06 0.55
CA VAL A 39 6.86 -10.78 1.27
C VAL A 39 8.08 -9.99 0.83
N GLU A 40 9.22 -10.65 0.59
CA GLU A 40 10.42 -9.99 0.06
C GLU A 40 10.18 -9.42 -1.35
N ASP A 41 9.58 -10.21 -2.24
CA ASP A 41 9.24 -9.77 -3.59
C ASP A 41 8.27 -8.59 -3.56
N PHE A 42 7.26 -8.64 -2.69
CA PHE A 42 6.35 -7.52 -2.45
C PHE A 42 7.10 -6.28 -1.98
N ARG A 43 7.91 -6.39 -0.92
CA ARG A 43 8.68 -5.27 -0.34
C ARG A 43 9.64 -4.66 -1.34
N ARG A 44 10.27 -5.48 -2.20
CA ARG A 44 11.16 -5.01 -3.27
C ARG A 44 10.42 -4.14 -4.28
N LYS A 45 9.23 -4.56 -4.76
CA LYS A 45 8.41 -3.75 -5.66
C LYS A 45 7.99 -2.42 -5.03
N ILE A 46 7.60 -2.45 -3.75
CA ILE A 46 7.28 -1.22 -3.01
C ILE A 46 8.51 -0.30 -2.90
N LEU A 47 9.71 -0.86 -2.69
CA LEU A 47 10.95 -0.10 -2.63
C LEU A 47 11.35 0.51 -3.98
N GLU A 48 11.06 -0.16 -5.10
CA GLU A 48 11.37 0.31 -6.46
C GLU A 48 10.38 1.37 -6.98
N ALA A 49 9.13 1.38 -6.51
CA ALA A 49 8.11 2.31 -6.98
C ALA A 49 8.35 3.77 -6.53
N ASP A 50 8.08 4.75 -7.41
CA ASP A 50 8.20 6.18 -7.08
C ASP A 50 7.01 6.72 -6.28
N CYS A 51 5.81 6.16 -6.49
CA CYS A 51 4.59 6.57 -5.85
C CYS A 51 3.57 5.42 -5.76
N PHE A 52 2.51 5.63 -4.97
CA PHE A 52 1.48 4.62 -4.72
C PHE A 52 0.08 5.15 -5.00
N LEU A 53 -0.76 4.28 -5.56
CA LEU A 53 -2.21 4.46 -5.61
C LEU A 53 -2.87 3.34 -4.82
N PHE A 54 -3.41 3.66 -3.64
CA PHE A 54 -4.16 2.70 -2.84
C PHE A 54 -5.63 2.71 -3.26
N ALA A 55 -6.09 1.58 -3.81
CA ALA A 55 -7.47 1.37 -4.17
C ALA A 55 -8.11 0.32 -3.25
N SER A 56 -8.97 0.74 -2.32
CA SER A 56 -9.63 -0.17 -1.39
C SER A 56 -11.06 0.27 -1.07
N PRO A 57 -12.02 -0.68 -0.94
CA PRO A 57 -13.31 -0.36 -0.34
C PRO A 57 -13.15 -0.09 1.17
N GLU A 58 -14.24 0.31 1.81
CA GLU A 58 -14.33 0.46 3.27
C GLU A 58 -15.10 -0.72 3.86
N TYR A 59 -14.46 -1.48 4.76
CA TYR A 59 -15.09 -2.56 5.52
C TYR A 59 -15.19 -2.17 6.98
N ASN A 60 -16.38 -2.28 7.56
CA ASN A 60 -16.63 -1.99 8.98
C ASN A 60 -16.06 -0.63 9.42
N TYR A 61 -16.25 0.39 8.58
CA TYR A 61 -15.80 1.77 8.83
C TYR A 61 -14.28 1.93 8.90
N SER A 62 -13.53 1.06 8.23
CA SER A 62 -12.07 1.10 8.19
C SER A 62 -11.48 0.59 6.86
N VAL A 63 -10.15 0.58 6.78
CA VAL A 63 -9.38 -0.09 5.74
C VAL A 63 -9.63 -1.59 5.74
N THR A 64 -9.46 -2.23 4.59
CA THR A 64 -9.62 -3.70 4.46
C THR A 64 -8.48 -4.45 5.13
N ALA A 65 -8.76 -5.64 5.66
CA ALA A 65 -7.75 -6.47 6.33
C ALA A 65 -6.56 -6.82 5.40
N PRO A 66 -6.75 -7.22 4.13
CA PRO A 66 -5.62 -7.47 3.23
C PRO A 66 -4.74 -6.24 2.98
N LEU A 67 -5.35 -5.06 2.78
CA LEU A 67 -4.58 -3.82 2.58
C LEU A 67 -3.78 -3.48 3.85
N LYS A 68 -4.41 -3.53 5.02
CA LYS A 68 -3.71 -3.27 6.28
C LYS A 68 -2.55 -4.24 6.51
N ASN A 69 -2.76 -5.53 6.20
CA ASN A 69 -1.73 -6.55 6.27
C ASN A 69 -0.53 -6.26 5.35
N ALA A 70 -0.79 -5.81 4.12
CA ALA A 70 0.25 -5.40 3.18
C ALA A 70 1.05 -4.19 3.69
N LEU A 71 0.38 -3.19 4.25
CA LEU A 71 1.02 -2.03 4.89
C LEU A 71 1.93 -2.46 6.06
N ASP A 72 1.45 -3.40 6.87
CA ASP A 72 2.18 -3.92 8.03
C ASP A 72 3.43 -4.70 7.62
N TRP A 73 3.35 -5.54 6.58
CA TRP A 73 4.52 -6.26 6.06
C TRP A 73 5.60 -5.33 5.52
N ALA A 74 5.23 -4.29 4.79
CA ALA A 74 6.21 -3.35 4.21
C ALA A 74 6.70 -2.28 5.21
N SER A 75 5.98 -2.05 6.31
CA SER A 75 6.48 -1.23 7.43
C SER A 75 7.27 -2.04 8.47
N CYS A 76 7.24 -3.38 8.39
CA CYS A 76 7.88 -4.28 9.36
C CYS A 76 9.40 -4.01 9.46
N PRO A 77 9.97 -3.94 10.69
CA PRO A 77 11.40 -3.78 10.91
C PRO A 77 12.24 -4.82 10.15
N PRO A 78 13.44 -4.47 9.67
CA PRO A 78 14.25 -3.32 10.09
C PRO A 78 13.99 -2.02 9.32
N THR A 79 13.28 -2.06 8.20
CA THR A 79 13.13 -0.89 7.32
C THR A 79 11.69 -0.74 6.86
N ASN A 80 11.16 0.47 7.01
CA ASN A 80 9.87 0.87 6.45
C ASN A 80 10.05 1.27 4.98
N VAL A 81 9.61 0.44 4.04
CA VAL A 81 9.81 0.68 2.59
C VAL A 81 8.77 1.64 1.99
N TRP A 82 7.81 2.12 2.79
CA TRP A 82 6.84 3.14 2.37
C TRP A 82 7.35 4.57 2.47
N ALA A 83 8.46 4.79 3.18
CA ALA A 83 8.91 6.13 3.57
C ALA A 83 9.21 7.03 2.36
N ASP A 84 8.93 8.33 2.52
CA ASP A 84 9.27 9.42 1.59
C ASP A 84 8.72 9.31 0.15
N LYS A 85 7.63 8.55 -0.04
CA LYS A 85 6.99 8.36 -1.34
C LYS A 85 5.60 8.98 -1.39
N ALA A 86 5.25 9.55 -2.53
CA ALA A 86 3.93 10.13 -2.75
C ALA A 86 2.87 9.01 -2.79
N ALA A 87 1.69 9.28 -2.22
CA ALA A 87 0.58 8.33 -2.26
C ALA A 87 -0.75 9.04 -2.52
N ALA A 88 -1.59 8.39 -3.33
CA ALA A 88 -2.98 8.73 -3.55
C ALA A 88 -3.88 7.60 -3.05
N ILE A 89 -5.10 7.95 -2.64
CA ILE A 89 -6.09 6.99 -2.13
C ILE A 89 -7.36 7.17 -2.94
N VAL A 90 -7.89 6.07 -3.46
CA VAL A 90 -9.20 6.00 -4.10
C VAL A 90 -10.02 4.89 -3.45
N SER A 91 -11.32 5.13 -3.32
CA SER A 91 -12.23 4.12 -2.79
C SER A 91 -13.55 4.15 -3.54
N ALA A 92 -14.12 2.97 -3.71
CA ALA A 92 -15.49 2.77 -4.17
C ALA A 92 -16.18 1.90 -3.13
N SER A 93 -17.08 2.50 -2.35
CA SER A 93 -17.87 1.83 -1.32
C SER A 93 -19.31 2.34 -1.38
N GLY A 94 -20.15 1.96 -0.41
CA GLY A 94 -21.53 2.44 -0.28
C GLY A 94 -21.64 3.94 0.02
N SER A 95 -22.66 4.34 0.76
CA SER A 95 -23.09 5.74 1.00
C SER A 95 -21.99 6.81 0.99
N LEU A 96 -20.97 6.70 1.85
CA LEU A 96 -19.92 7.71 2.03
C LEU A 96 -18.69 7.50 1.13
N GLY A 97 -18.77 6.61 0.15
CA GLY A 97 -17.69 6.34 -0.80
C GLY A 97 -16.43 5.73 -0.20
N GLY A 98 -16.37 5.48 1.11
CA GLY A 98 -15.19 4.97 1.83
C GLY A 98 -14.45 6.01 2.66
N ALA A 99 -15.07 7.15 2.98
CA ALA A 99 -14.45 8.27 3.70
C ALA A 99 -13.71 7.89 5.00
N ARG A 100 -14.20 6.92 5.79
CA ARG A 100 -13.56 6.51 7.05
C ARG A 100 -12.39 5.58 6.79
N GLY A 101 -12.51 4.69 5.80
CA GLY A 101 -11.40 3.89 5.31
C GLY A 101 -10.24 4.76 4.79
N GLN A 102 -10.55 5.81 4.02
CA GLN A 102 -9.54 6.77 3.57
C GLN A 102 -8.89 7.53 4.73
N TYR A 103 -9.69 7.93 5.74
CA TYR A 103 -9.17 8.63 6.91
C TYR A 103 -8.20 7.76 7.73
N HIS A 104 -8.50 6.47 7.94
CA HIS A 104 -7.59 5.56 8.64
C HIS A 104 -6.31 5.21 7.85
N LEU A 105 -6.30 5.45 6.53
CA LEU A 105 -5.15 5.20 5.67
C LEU A 105 -4.20 6.41 5.58
N ARG A 106 -4.65 7.60 5.99
CA ARG A 106 -3.84 8.83 6.07
C ARG A 106 -3.28 9.03 7.47
#